data_AF-F7QGS5-F1
#
_entry.id   AF-F7QGS5-F1
#
_cell.length_a   1.000
_cell.length_b   1.000
_cell.length_c   1.000
_cell.angle_alpha   90.00
_cell.angle_beta   90.00
_cell.angle_gamma   90.00
#
_symmetry.space_group_name_H-M   'P 1'
#
loop_
_entity.id
_entity.type
_entity.pdbx_description
1 polymer ?
#
loop_
_entity_poly.entity_id
_entity_poly.type
_entity_poly.pdbx_seq_one_letter_code
_entity_poly.pdbx_strand_id
1 'polypeptide(L)' 'MSQVKPALEEAGGRYLARGGAHKVYEGDWTPRRIVILEFPSVAAFEAFYHGPLYQSLKHIRDECSSARLVSVEGL' A
#
# COMPACT_ATOMS: atom_id res chain seq x y z
N MET A 1 -4.04 11.23 6.64
CA MET A 1 -3.86 11.05 5.18
C MET A 1 -5.21 10.81 4.49
N SER A 2 -6.01 11.85 4.25
CA SER A 2 -7.28 11.75 3.51
C SER A 2 -7.10 11.74 1.98
N GLN A 3 -5.98 12.28 1.48
CA GLN A 3 -5.70 12.44 0.04
C GLN A 3 -5.27 11.16 -0.68
N VAL A 4 -4.82 10.13 0.05
CA VAL A 4 -4.35 8.88 -0.56
C VAL A 4 -5.52 8.07 -1.16
N LYS A 5 -6.70 8.14 -0.55
CA LYS A 5 -7.84 7.32 -0.99
C LYS A 5 -8.35 7.75 -2.39
N PRO A 6 -8.60 9.04 -2.68
CA PRO A 6 -8.98 9.47 -4.02
C PRO A 6 -7.93 9.15 -5.09
N ALA A 7 -6.65 9.41 -4.80
CA ALA A 7 -5.55 9.10 -5.72
C ALA A 7 -5.43 7.61 -6.05
N LEU A 8 -5.68 6.77 -5.05
CA LEU A 8 -5.69 5.33 -5.19
C LEU A 8 -6.86 4.88 -6.06
N GLU A 9 -8.06 5.43 -5.84
CA GLU A 9 -9.25 5.14 -6.66
C GLU A 9 -9.08 5.61 -8.12
N GLU A 10 -8.47 6.78 -8.35
CA GLU A 10 -8.13 7.29 -9.69
C GLU A 10 -7.15 6.37 -10.44
N ALA A 11 -6.20 5.75 -9.72
CA ALA A 11 -5.29 4.75 -10.29
C ALA A 11 -5.93 3.35 -10.48
N GLY A 12 -7.25 3.22 -10.24
CA GLY A 12 -7.98 1.96 -10.29
C GLY A 12 -7.69 1.04 -9.09
N GLY A 13 -7.02 1.55 -8.06
CA GLY A 13 -6.70 0.79 -6.87
C GLY A 13 -7.91 0.61 -5.94
N ARG A 14 -7.94 -0.51 -5.22
CA ARG A 14 -8.98 -0.83 -4.22
C ARG A 14 -8.38 -1.39 -2.95
N TYR A 15 -8.94 -1.03 -1.80
CA TYR A 15 -8.58 -1.67 -0.54
C TYR A 15 -9.22 -3.06 -0.42
N LEU A 16 -8.40 -4.09 -0.22
CA LEU A 16 -8.87 -5.42 0.18
C LEU A 16 -8.81 -5.59 1.71
N ALA A 17 -7.77 -5.03 2.35
CA ALA A 17 -7.63 -4.99 3.80
C ALA A 17 -6.92 -3.71 4.25
N ARG A 18 -7.30 -3.16 5.42
CA ARG A 18 -6.69 -1.92 5.93
C ARG A 18 -6.53 -1.91 7.45
N GLY A 19 -5.64 -2.74 7.97
CA GLY A 19 -5.36 -2.87 9.41
C GLY A 19 -6.41 -3.67 10.16
N GLY A 20 -7.05 -4.63 9.48
CA GLY A 20 -7.89 -5.62 10.14
C GLY A 20 -7.05 -6.55 11.04
N ALA A 21 -7.73 -7.28 11.93
CA ALA A 21 -7.06 -8.26 12.79
C ALA A 21 -6.33 -9.31 11.94
N HIS A 22 -5.08 -9.58 12.28
CA HIS A 22 -4.25 -10.58 11.60
C HIS A 22 -3.48 -11.41 12.62
N LYS A 23 -3.12 -12.63 12.21
CA LYS A 23 -2.31 -13.55 13.00
C LYS A 23 -1.15 -14.02 12.16
N VAL A 24 0.04 -14.02 12.75
CA VAL A 24 1.24 -14.62 12.14
C VAL A 24 1.22 -16.09 12.53
N TYR A 25 1.22 -16.98 11.53
CA TYR A 25 1.24 -18.42 11.74
C TYR A 25 2.67 -18.96 11.74
N GLU A 26 3.54 -18.41 10.89
CA GLU A 26 4.93 -18.84 10.72
C GLU A 26 5.85 -17.64 10.41
N GLY A 27 7.12 -17.74 10.80
CA GLY A 27 8.17 -16.74 10.57
C GLY A 27 8.22 -15.59 11.57
N ASP A 28 9.28 -14.78 11.48
CA ASP A 28 9.59 -13.74 12.47
C ASP A 28 8.97 -12.36 12.14
N TRP A 29 8.22 -12.26 11.04
CA TRP A 29 7.60 -11.00 10.66
C TRP A 29 6.34 -10.74 11.50
N THR A 30 6.42 -9.73 12.37
CA THR A 30 5.34 -9.32 13.28
C THR A 30 4.81 -7.92 12.92
N PRO A 31 4.05 -7.77 11.81
CA PRO A 31 3.54 -6.46 11.42
C PRO A 31 2.53 -5.93 12.44
N ARG A 32 2.61 -4.65 12.79
CA ARG A 32 1.59 -3.97 13.60
C ARG A 32 0.31 -3.68 12.80
N ARG A 33 0.46 -3.53 11.48
CA ARG A 33 -0.63 -3.18 10.56
C ARG A 33 -0.33 -3.77 9.19
N ILE A 34 -1.34 -4.39 8.57
CA ILE A 34 -1.29 -4.87 7.20
C ILE A 34 -2.27 -4.07 6.35
N VAL A 35 -1.85 -3.63 5.17
CA VAL A 35 -2.71 -3.02 4.15
C VAL A 35 -2.53 -3.80 2.87
N ILE A 36 -3.64 -4.26 2.29
CA ILE A 36 -3.65 -5.00 1.02
C ILE A 36 -4.45 -4.16 0.03
N LEU A 37 -3.81 -3.87 -1.10
CA LEU A 37 -4.35 -3.09 -2.19
C LEU A 37 -4.36 -3.95 -3.45
N GLU A 38 -5.45 -3.90 -4.18
CA GLU A 38 -5.60 -4.48 -5.50
C GLU A 38 -5.49 -3.35 -6.53
N PHE A 39 -4.72 -3.56 -7.59
CA PHE A 39 -4.61 -2.66 -8.74
C PHE A 39 -4.91 -3.47 -10.02
N PRO A 40 -5.36 -2.81 -11.10
CA PRO A 40 -5.67 -3.50 -12.36
C PRO A 40 -4.43 -4.11 -13.03
N SER A 41 -3.23 -3.63 -12.71
CA SER A 41 -1.95 -4.21 -13.14
C SER A 41 -0.80 -3.74 -12.25
N VAL A 42 0.34 -4.43 -12.31
CA VAL A 42 1.58 -3.96 -11.66
C VAL A 42 2.01 -2.60 -12.22
N ALA A 43 1.84 -2.36 -13.53
CA ALA A 43 2.15 -1.08 -14.15
C ALA A 43 1.29 0.08 -13.58
N ALA A 44 0.00 -0.17 -13.29
CA ALA A 44 -0.85 0.83 -12.63
C ALA A 44 -0.37 1.15 -11.20
N PHE A 45 0.06 0.12 -10.46
CA PHE A 45 0.68 0.33 -9.15
C PHE A 45 1.99 1.13 -9.25
N GLU A 46 2.87 0.81 -10.19
CA GLU A 46 4.15 1.51 -10.40
C GLU A 46 3.92 2.98 -10.74
N ALA A 47 2.98 3.27 -11.66
CA ALA A 47 2.62 4.64 -12.01
C ALA A 47 2.08 5.43 -10.81
N PHE A 48 1.23 4.80 -9.99
CA PHE A 48 0.74 5.39 -8.74
C PHE A 48 1.87 5.63 -7.74
N TYR A 49 2.73 4.63 -7.51
CA TYR A 49 3.81 4.69 -6.51
C TYR A 49 4.87 5.73 -6.88
N HIS A 50 5.28 5.79 -8.14
CA HIS A 50 6.24 6.78 -8.64
C HIS A 50 5.62 8.15 -8.95
N GLY A 51 4.28 8.25 -8.91
CA GLY A 51 3.57 9.50 -9.15
C GLY A 51 3.88 10.59 -8.11
N PRO A 52 3.82 11.88 -8.51
CA PRO A 52 4.21 13.00 -7.66
C PRO A 52 3.37 13.09 -6.38
N LEU A 53 2.09 12.71 -6.47
CA LEU A 53 1.19 12.72 -5.32
C LEU A 53 1.59 11.67 -4.27
N TYR A 54 1.88 10.43 -4.67
CA TYR A 54 2.29 9.41 -3.70
C TYR A 54 3.68 9.70 -3.13
N GLN A 55 4.64 10.12 -3.97
CA GLN A 55 5.98 10.49 -3.52
C GLN A 55 5.96 11.66 -2.51
N SER A 56 5.11 12.67 -2.75
CA SER A 56 4.94 13.78 -1.80
C SER A 56 4.27 13.34 -0.50
N LEU A 57 3.58 12.20 -0.43
CA LEU A 57 3.01 11.66 0.82
C LEU A 57 3.92 10.61 1.47
N LYS A 58 4.81 10.00 0.69
CA LYS A 58 5.73 8.94 1.13
C LYS A 58 6.69 9.44 2.21
N HIS A 59 7.19 10.68 2.11
CA HIS A 59 8.10 11.25 3.12
C HIS A 59 7.44 11.30 4.51
N ILE A 60 6.18 11.74 4.59
CA ILE A 60 5.41 11.76 5.85
C ILE A 60 5.30 10.35 6.44
N ARG A 61 5.05 9.34 5.58
CA ARG A 61 5.02 7.93 6.02
C ARG A 61 6.37 7.52 6.58
N ASP A 62 7.47 7.81 5.89
CA ASP A 62 8.82 7.40 6.29
C ASP A 62 9.27 8.06 7.60
N GLU A 63 8.87 9.31 7.85
CA GLU A 63 9.12 9.99 9.14
C GLU A 63 8.34 9.38 10.30
N CYS A 64 7.12 8.89 10.04
CA CYS A 64 6.23 8.37 11.08
C CYS A 64 6.31 6.84 11.25
N SER A 65 6.80 6.10 10.25
CA SER A 65 6.75 4.63 10.23
C SER A 65 7.70 4.03 9.18
N SER A 66 8.38 2.96 9.56
CA SER A 66 8.92 2.02 8.59
C SER A 66 7.79 1.18 7.98
N ALA A 67 7.94 0.78 6.72
CA ALA A 67 7.02 -0.11 6.04
C ALA A 67 7.80 -1.10 5.18
N ARG A 68 7.30 -2.33 5.10
CA ARG A 68 7.70 -3.29 4.06
C ARG A 68 6.61 -3.25 3.00
N LEU A 69 7.00 -2.98 1.76
CA LEU A 69 6.08 -2.90 0.63
C LEU A 69 6.59 -3.83 -0.46
N VAL A 70 5.68 -4.62 -1.02
CA VAL A 70 5.93 -5.49 -2.16
C VAL A 70 4.73 -5.43 -3.08
N SER A 71 4.96 -5.52 -4.38
CA SER A 71 3.94 -5.82 -5.38
C SER A 71 4.05 -7.30 -5.76
N VAL A 72 2.91 -7.91 -6.09
CA VAL A 72 2.84 -9.31 -6.55
C VAL A 72 1.90 -9.31 -7.75
N GLU A 73 2.37 -9.85 -8.87
CA GLU A 73 1.52 -10.06 -10.04
C GLU A 73 0.56 -11.23 -9.77
N GLY A 74 -0.71 -11.03 -10.13
CA GLY A 74 -1.72 -12.08 -10.04
C GLY A 74 -1.50 -13.17 -11.09
N LEU A 75 -2.23 -14.29 -10.93
CA LEU A 75 -2.27 -15.35 -11.94
C LEU A 75 -3.12 -14.96 -13.15
#